data_AF-A0A9D6D1Y0-F1
#
_entry.id   AF-A0A9D6D1Y0-F1
#
_cell.length_a   1.000
_cell.length_b   1.000
_cell.length_c   1.000
_cell.angle_alpha   90.00
_cell.angle_beta   90.00
_cell.angle_gamma   90.00
#
_symmetry.space_group_name_H-M   'P 1'
#
loop_
_entity.id
_entity.type
_entity.pdbx_description
1 polymer ?
#
loop_
_entity_poly.entity_id
_entity_poly.type
_entity_poly.pdbx_seq_one_letter_code
_entity_poly.pdbx_strand_id
1 'polypeptide(L)'
;MANKKSRKVSKASDYTSRSHYEKFAEVYNNWQEYPTDADVAKQFGIASERVKNRLRNYLGMQKRHPEMDLPPLLNRKDSDFEKGFIVYFEDYLRAEEYRIDMKTLGGKGRYVITSAMYNGDLCREWWTTLKRYAKDRDATLVVLPTKYGTSLEQLPDQLKGYVCFEDAMLNEVFRINATAHIRPTTLHPLRQVRATRRNLSEIIASPKVDLNFIPVSNNALPKVTMTTGSCTFPNYNPGMVGAKAEKQHLFGAVVVEIVDDTTFHFRQLIADDKFGVCDINMKYYHPHGIRQIDSVDTLVTGDWHVWQTCPVVREVTYGKGGIVDLLKPKFVIKHDLMDSTSISHHNQHDRVLLAQLSAAGHLSLRAELEANVDEVVYILQSSGDADIVVVRSNHDEHLDRYLTEARYMNDPTNYRIGHELVPPMVDGEMPFAWYVRKRILERIAAGELKMDGDVAMKRLKFLVRDEDFYRHGIQLGMHGDKGANGARGSLQQFLKGVGATVTGHNHTPMIDGPNWVVGTGTRLKLAYTKGLSSWCNSHVVIFPNGQRMMINIIQGAWRKV
;
A
#
# COMPACT_ATOMS: atom_id res chain seq x y z
N MET A 1 29.19 -79.42 37.98
CA MET A 1 28.93 -78.27 37.07
C MET A 1 27.75 -77.51 37.67
N ALA A 2 27.71 -76.20 37.92
CA ALA A 2 28.58 -75.10 37.56
C ALA A 2 28.51 -74.00 38.66
N ASN A 3 29.67 -73.40 38.93
CA ASN A 3 29.93 -71.99 39.21
C ASN A 3 28.79 -71.09 39.75
N LYS A 4 29.02 -70.48 40.92
CA LYS A 4 28.72 -69.06 41.14
C LYS A 4 29.82 -68.42 41.98
N LYS A 5 30.63 -67.60 41.30
CA LYS A 5 31.69 -66.75 41.85
C LYS A 5 31.10 -65.58 42.64
N SER A 6 31.82 -65.20 43.69
CA SER A 6 31.66 -63.94 44.44
C SER A 6 32.26 -62.73 43.69
N ARG A 7 31.94 -61.53 44.23
CA ARG A 7 32.34 -60.14 43.87
C ARG A 7 31.48 -59.48 42.77
N LYS A 8 30.93 -58.26 42.93
CA LYS A 8 31.30 -57.08 43.73
C LYS A 8 30.05 -56.36 44.26
N VAL A 9 30.17 -55.82 45.47
CA VAL A 9 29.36 -54.71 45.99
C VAL A 9 29.45 -53.55 44.99
N SER A 10 28.34 -53.21 44.32
CA SER A 10 28.20 -51.93 43.63
C SER A 10 27.48 -50.97 44.58
N LYS A 11 28.14 -49.83 44.81
CA LYS A 11 27.73 -48.74 45.68
C LYS A 11 26.27 -48.37 45.44
N ALA A 12 25.43 -48.52 46.46
CA ALA A 12 24.28 -47.64 46.61
C ALA A 12 24.86 -46.23 46.80
N SER A 13 24.89 -45.42 45.73
CA SER A 13 25.32 -44.03 45.85
C SER A 13 24.22 -43.24 46.56
N ASP A 14 24.58 -42.64 47.69
CA ASP A 14 23.80 -41.73 48.53
C ASP A 14 22.89 -40.77 47.75
N TYR A 15 21.60 -41.10 47.63
CA TYR A 15 20.55 -40.17 47.17
C TYR A 15 19.70 -39.62 48.33
N THR A 16 20.20 -39.73 49.57
CA THR A 16 19.48 -39.38 50.80
C THR A 16 20.22 -38.37 51.69
N SER A 17 21.40 -37.87 51.28
CA SER A 17 22.07 -36.80 52.03
C SER A 17 21.52 -35.42 51.66
N ARG A 18 21.28 -34.57 52.67
CA ARG A 18 20.87 -33.16 52.53
C ARG A 18 21.75 -32.41 51.52
N SER A 19 23.06 -32.66 51.52
CA SER A 19 24.04 -32.04 50.63
C SER A 19 23.79 -32.30 49.14
N HIS A 20 23.21 -33.45 48.78
CA HIS A 20 22.85 -33.73 47.37
C HIS A 20 21.70 -32.85 46.89
N TYR A 21 20.70 -32.63 47.76
CA TYR A 21 19.57 -31.77 47.47
C TYR A 21 20.00 -30.29 47.47
N GLU A 22 20.84 -29.86 48.42
CA GLU A 22 21.38 -28.49 48.43
C GLU A 22 22.13 -28.16 47.13
N LYS A 23 22.99 -29.06 46.65
CA LYS A 23 23.68 -28.88 45.38
C LYS A 23 22.71 -28.83 44.19
N PHE A 24 21.65 -29.63 44.21
CA PHE A 24 20.61 -29.54 43.19
C PHE A 24 19.89 -28.20 43.23
N ALA A 25 19.56 -27.68 44.41
CA ALA A 25 18.90 -26.38 44.56
C ALA A 25 19.81 -25.22 44.14
N GLU A 26 21.10 -25.27 44.48
CA GLU A 26 22.09 -24.28 44.06
C GLU A 26 22.15 -24.16 42.52
N VAL A 27 22.32 -25.28 41.82
CA VAL A 27 22.37 -25.32 40.35
C VAL A 27 21.01 -24.98 39.73
N TYR A 28 19.91 -25.49 40.29
CA TYR A 28 18.56 -25.25 39.77
C TYR A 28 18.08 -23.80 40.01
N ASN A 29 18.54 -23.13 41.06
CA ASN A 29 18.20 -21.74 41.34
C ASN A 29 19.16 -20.74 40.68
N ASN A 30 20.37 -21.17 40.27
CA ASN A 30 21.30 -20.34 39.50
C ASN A 30 20.90 -20.26 38.01
N TRP A 31 19.89 -19.45 37.75
CA TRP A 31 19.37 -19.13 36.42
C TRP A 31 20.35 -18.41 35.48
N GLN A 32 21.33 -17.68 36.03
CA GLN A 32 22.33 -16.95 35.24
C GLN A 32 23.31 -17.93 34.56
N GLU A 33 23.66 -19.01 35.25
CA GLU A 33 24.63 -20.00 34.75
C GLU A 33 23.94 -21.23 34.12
N TYR A 34 22.72 -21.59 34.57
CA TYR A 34 21.98 -22.77 34.11
C TYR A 34 20.53 -22.44 33.71
N PRO A 35 20.33 -21.69 32.61
CA PRO A 35 19.02 -21.14 32.24
C PRO A 35 18.00 -22.20 31.83
N THR A 36 18.43 -23.32 31.24
CA THR A 36 17.52 -24.39 30.78
C THR A 36 17.64 -25.67 31.61
N ASP A 37 16.62 -26.54 31.53
CA ASP A 37 16.69 -27.89 32.10
C ASP A 37 17.85 -28.70 31.47
N ALA A 38 18.22 -28.43 30.21
CA ALA A 38 19.34 -29.12 29.56
C ALA A 38 20.69 -28.72 30.17
N ASP A 39 20.86 -27.47 30.59
CA ASP A 39 22.09 -26.98 31.24
C ASP A 39 22.25 -27.59 32.63
N VAL A 40 21.16 -27.63 33.40
CA VAL A 40 21.09 -28.34 34.68
C VAL A 40 21.43 -29.82 34.47
N ALA A 41 20.87 -30.46 33.44
CA ALA A 41 21.13 -31.87 33.13
C ALA A 41 22.61 -32.14 32.83
N LYS A 42 23.23 -31.27 32.02
CA LYS A 42 24.65 -31.34 31.67
C LYS A 42 25.54 -31.22 32.91
N GLN A 43 25.22 -30.27 33.81
CA GLN A 43 25.98 -30.07 35.05
C GLN A 43 25.94 -31.29 35.96
N PHE A 44 24.84 -32.03 35.94
CA PHE A 44 24.70 -33.25 36.72
C PHE A 44 25.05 -34.54 35.97
N GLY A 45 25.48 -34.45 34.70
CA GLY A 45 25.78 -35.62 33.86
C GLY A 45 24.57 -36.55 33.68
N ILE A 46 23.36 -36.00 33.63
CA ILE A 46 22.12 -36.76 33.45
C ILE A 46 21.40 -36.39 32.15
N ALA A 47 20.49 -37.24 31.68
CA ALA A 47 19.58 -36.90 30.59
C ALA A 47 18.59 -35.80 31.01
N SER A 48 18.26 -34.86 30.12
CA SER A 48 17.40 -33.69 30.39
C SER A 48 16.03 -34.05 30.98
N GLU A 49 15.43 -35.15 30.52
CA GLU A 49 14.15 -35.66 31.04
C GLU A 49 14.22 -36.05 32.53
N ARG A 50 15.42 -36.39 33.05
CA ARG A 50 15.61 -36.77 34.45
C ARG A 50 15.65 -35.57 35.40
N VAL A 51 15.80 -34.34 34.89
CA VAL A 51 15.76 -33.11 35.71
C VAL A 51 14.37 -32.94 36.33
N LYS A 52 13.31 -33.15 35.56
CA LYS A 52 11.92 -33.13 36.05
C LYS A 52 11.65 -34.21 37.10
N ASN A 53 12.31 -35.37 36.98
CA ASN A 53 12.23 -36.43 38.00
C ASN A 53 12.94 -36.03 39.29
N ARG A 54 14.11 -35.38 39.19
CA ARG A 54 14.82 -34.84 40.37
C ARG A 54 14.05 -33.72 41.05
N LEU A 55 13.44 -32.82 40.29
CA LEU A 55 12.57 -31.77 40.82
C LEU A 55 11.39 -32.37 41.62
N ARG A 56 10.70 -33.37 41.05
CA ARG A 56 9.62 -34.07 41.77
C ARG A 56 10.11 -34.76 43.05
N ASN A 57 11.28 -35.39 43.00
CA ASN A 57 11.87 -36.03 44.18
C ASN A 57 12.27 -35.01 45.24
N TYR A 58 12.81 -33.85 44.85
CA TYR A 58 13.17 -32.74 45.73
C TYR A 58 11.94 -32.22 46.48
N LEU A 59 10.90 -31.82 45.75
CA LEU A 59 9.65 -31.31 46.32
C LEU A 59 8.96 -32.38 47.19
N GLY A 60 9.03 -33.64 46.76
CA GLY A 60 8.56 -34.78 47.55
C GLY A 60 9.34 -35.01 48.84
N MET A 61 10.64 -34.70 48.88
CA MET A 61 11.45 -34.77 50.11
C MET A 61 11.20 -33.59 51.04
N GLN A 62 11.12 -32.37 50.51
CA GLN A 62 10.78 -31.18 51.29
C GLN A 62 9.42 -31.33 51.99
N LYS A 63 8.46 -32.02 51.36
CA LYS A 63 7.14 -32.31 51.94
C LYS A 63 7.16 -33.46 52.96
N ARG A 64 7.93 -34.52 52.72
CA ARG A 64 7.96 -35.72 53.58
C ARG A 64 8.85 -35.56 54.81
N HIS A 65 9.85 -34.68 54.71
CA HIS A 65 10.87 -34.47 55.73
C HIS A 65 11.15 -32.97 55.96
N PRO A 66 10.21 -32.23 56.55
CA PRO A 66 10.38 -30.81 56.84
C PRO A 66 11.61 -30.52 57.72
N GLU A 67 12.03 -31.49 58.54
CA GLU A 67 13.21 -31.42 59.41
C GLU A 67 14.54 -31.30 58.66
N MET A 68 14.59 -31.61 57.36
CA MET A 68 15.81 -31.48 56.56
C MET A 68 16.13 -30.02 56.19
N ASP A 69 15.17 -29.10 56.31
CA ASP A 69 15.35 -27.66 56.02
C ASP A 69 15.99 -27.42 54.64
N LEU A 70 15.38 -28.02 53.60
CA LEU A 70 15.85 -27.90 52.23
C LEU A 70 15.51 -26.52 51.64
N PRO A 71 16.44 -25.89 50.89
CA PRO A 71 16.20 -24.60 50.24
C PRO A 71 14.92 -24.55 49.37
N PRO A 72 14.21 -23.43 49.30
CA PRO A 72 13.12 -23.28 48.34
C PRO A 72 13.65 -23.31 46.91
N LEU A 73 12.95 -24.00 46.00
CA LEU A 73 13.25 -23.97 44.57
C LEU A 73 12.47 -22.85 43.88
N LEU A 74 13.11 -22.16 42.94
CA LEU A 74 12.46 -21.15 42.11
C LEU A 74 11.46 -21.80 41.15
N ASN A 75 10.28 -21.20 41.00
CA ASN A 75 9.31 -21.66 40.02
C ASN A 75 9.74 -21.21 38.60
N ARG A 76 10.37 -22.12 37.85
CA ARG A 76 10.76 -21.85 36.46
C ARG A 76 9.57 -21.76 35.48
N LYS A 77 8.35 -22.15 35.89
CA LYS A 77 7.16 -22.19 35.01
C LYS A 77 6.46 -20.83 34.78
N ASP A 78 6.76 -19.82 35.59
CA ASP A 78 6.09 -18.50 35.50
C ASP A 78 6.95 -17.43 34.80
N SER A 79 8.08 -17.82 34.21
CA SER A 79 8.84 -16.93 33.34
C SER A 79 8.33 -17.08 31.90
N ASP A 80 8.08 -15.96 31.22
CA ASP A 80 7.64 -15.86 29.81
C ASP A 80 8.55 -16.58 28.78
N PHE A 81 9.54 -17.35 29.24
CA PHE A 81 10.48 -18.14 28.45
C PHE A 81 9.97 -19.51 27.99
N GLU A 82 8.91 -20.09 28.58
CA GLU A 82 8.36 -21.38 28.10
C GLU A 82 7.67 -21.28 26.73
N LYS A 83 7.46 -20.06 26.18
CA LYS A 83 6.95 -19.85 24.82
C LYS A 83 8.07 -19.78 23.77
N GLY A 84 8.95 -20.79 23.73
CA GLY A 84 9.63 -21.22 22.51
C GLY A 84 10.45 -20.18 21.71
N PHE A 85 10.91 -19.10 22.33
CA PHE A 85 11.92 -18.22 21.75
C PHE A 85 13.07 -18.09 22.75
N ILE A 86 14.19 -18.74 22.44
CA ILE A 86 15.47 -18.37 23.05
C ILE A 86 15.84 -17.02 22.44
N VAL A 87 15.39 -15.94 23.07
CA VAL A 87 16.05 -14.64 22.95
C VAL A 87 17.04 -14.62 24.10
N TYR A 88 18.35 -14.60 23.82
CA TYR A 88 19.34 -14.45 24.87
C TYR A 88 19.06 -13.14 25.63
N PHE A 89 19.22 -13.10 26.95
CA PHE A 89 18.94 -11.89 27.76
C PHE A 89 19.69 -10.65 27.21
N GLU A 90 20.88 -10.85 26.67
CA GLU A 90 21.65 -9.81 25.95
C GLU A 90 20.98 -9.35 24.65
N ASP A 91 20.38 -10.27 23.88
CA ASP A 91 19.65 -9.93 22.66
C ASP A 91 18.36 -9.15 22.99
N TYR A 92 17.71 -9.47 24.11
CA TYR A 92 16.55 -8.71 24.61
C TYR A 92 16.93 -7.29 25.02
N LEU A 93 18.01 -7.13 25.81
CA LEU A 93 18.52 -5.81 26.19
C LEU A 93 18.97 -4.99 24.98
N ARG A 94 19.63 -5.61 24.01
CA ARG A 94 20.01 -4.95 22.75
C ARG A 94 18.79 -4.51 21.96
N ALA A 95 17.76 -5.35 21.84
CA ALA A 95 16.51 -4.99 21.17
C ALA A 95 15.84 -3.79 21.84
N GLU A 96 15.93 -3.66 23.17
CA GLU A 96 15.35 -2.53 23.90
C GLU A 96 16.03 -1.19 23.56
N GLU A 97 17.33 -1.17 23.27
CA GLU A 97 18.02 0.05 22.80
C GLU A 97 17.51 0.52 21.43
N TYR A 98 17.02 -0.41 20.60
CA TYR A 98 16.43 -0.10 19.31
C TYR A 98 14.99 0.41 19.41
N ARG A 99 14.30 0.08 20.49
CA ARG A 99 12.87 0.30 20.64
C ARG A 99 12.52 1.78 20.60
N ILE A 100 11.56 2.13 19.75
CA ILE A 100 10.95 3.45 19.75
C ILE A 100 10.10 3.65 21.01
N ASP A 101 10.06 4.87 21.55
CA ASP A 101 9.09 5.19 22.60
C ASP A 101 7.67 5.08 22.04
N MET A 102 6.94 4.04 22.46
CA MET A 102 5.59 3.75 22.00
C MET A 102 4.60 4.88 22.30
N LYS A 103 4.90 5.77 23.27
CA LYS A 103 4.06 6.97 23.53
C LYS A 103 4.10 7.99 22.38
N THR A 104 5.11 7.91 21.52
CA THR A 104 5.21 8.73 20.31
C THR A 104 4.32 8.22 19.18
N LEU A 105 3.76 7.01 19.32
CA LEU A 105 2.86 6.37 18.37
C LEU A 105 1.42 6.48 18.86
N GLY A 106 0.55 7.01 18.01
CA GLY A 106 -0.86 7.23 18.34
C GLY A 106 -1.23 8.71 18.39
N GLY A 107 -2.43 9.02 17.90
CA GLY A 107 -2.98 10.36 17.87
C GLY A 107 -2.62 11.14 16.60
N LYS A 108 -3.09 12.39 16.56
CA LYS A 108 -2.95 13.27 15.39
C LYS A 108 -1.47 13.58 15.16
N GLY A 109 -0.97 13.29 13.97
CA GLY A 109 0.48 13.34 13.73
C GLY A 109 0.85 12.99 12.30
N ARG A 110 2.15 13.02 12.01
CA ARG A 110 2.73 12.49 10.78
C ARG A 110 3.75 11.42 11.17
N TYR A 111 3.70 10.30 10.47
CA TYR A 111 4.59 9.17 10.71
C TYR A 111 5.27 8.83 9.40
N VAL A 112 6.60 8.70 9.41
CA VAL A 112 7.39 8.23 8.28
C VAL A 112 7.83 6.82 8.61
N ILE A 113 7.32 5.84 7.87
CA ILE A 113 7.46 4.43 8.23
C ILE A 113 8.26 3.73 7.15
N THR A 114 9.42 3.20 7.51
CA THR A 114 10.31 2.43 6.62
C THR A 114 10.59 1.06 7.24
N SER A 115 11.15 0.13 6.47
CA SER A 115 11.62 -1.15 7.00
C SER A 115 13.14 -1.19 7.09
N ALA A 116 13.67 -2.03 7.98
CA ALA A 116 15.08 -2.37 8.01
C ALA A 116 15.24 -3.89 7.97
N MET A 117 16.10 -4.38 7.09
CA MET A 117 16.41 -5.80 7.03
C MET A 117 17.48 -6.13 8.05
N TYR A 118 17.22 -7.13 8.91
CA TYR A 118 18.27 -7.63 9.81
C TYR A 118 19.51 -8.04 9.04
N ASN A 119 20.66 -7.70 9.60
CA ASN A 119 22.00 -7.92 9.03
C ASN A 119 22.23 -7.18 7.68
N GLY A 120 21.33 -6.28 7.27
CA GLY A 120 21.54 -5.39 6.13
C GLY A 120 22.23 -4.10 6.57
N ASP A 121 23.21 -3.65 5.80
CA ASP A 121 23.88 -2.37 6.05
C ASP A 121 22.91 -1.20 5.86
N LEU A 122 23.04 -0.16 6.69
CA LEU A 122 22.25 1.05 6.54
C LEU A 122 22.68 1.84 5.29
N CYS A 123 21.74 2.23 4.45
CA CYS A 123 22.00 3.27 3.44
C CYS A 123 22.02 4.64 4.13
N ARG A 124 23.22 5.16 4.38
CA ARG A 124 23.41 6.40 5.17
C ARG A 124 22.82 7.62 4.48
N GLU A 125 22.92 7.67 3.17
CA GLU A 125 22.37 8.71 2.31
C GLU A 125 20.85 8.74 2.47
N TRP A 126 20.18 7.62 2.18
CA TRP A 126 18.73 7.54 2.29
C TRP A 126 18.23 7.79 3.72
N TRP A 127 18.92 7.25 4.74
CA TRP A 127 18.61 7.54 6.13
C TRP A 127 18.71 9.03 6.47
N THR A 128 19.71 9.72 5.90
CA THR A 128 19.85 11.17 6.05
C THR A 128 18.70 11.93 5.39
N THR A 129 18.25 11.49 4.22
CA THR A 129 17.05 12.03 3.55
C THR A 129 15.80 11.84 4.41
N LEU A 130 15.57 10.64 4.94
CA LEU A 130 14.42 10.35 5.80
C LEU A 130 14.41 11.21 7.07
N LYS A 131 15.55 11.33 7.76
CA LYS A 131 15.66 12.22 8.94
C LYS A 131 15.41 13.69 8.59
N ARG A 132 15.90 14.14 7.44
CA ARG A 132 15.68 15.51 6.95
C ARG A 132 14.22 15.77 6.63
N TYR A 133 13.57 14.83 5.94
CA TYR A 133 12.14 14.86 5.67
C TYR A 133 11.33 14.88 6.97
N ALA A 134 11.61 13.94 7.88
CA ALA A 134 10.91 13.82 9.16
C ALA A 134 11.01 15.11 10.00
N LYS A 135 12.20 15.73 10.04
CA LYS A 135 12.40 17.02 10.73
C LYS A 135 11.61 18.17 10.09
N ASP A 136 11.65 18.32 8.76
CA ASP A 136 10.97 19.43 8.07
C ASP A 136 9.43 19.28 8.09
N ARG A 137 8.93 18.04 8.16
CA ARG A 137 7.49 17.75 8.16
C ARG A 137 6.89 17.56 9.55
N ASP A 138 7.71 17.67 10.60
CA ASP A 138 7.33 17.36 11.99
C ASP A 138 6.69 15.97 12.07
N ALA A 139 7.46 14.96 11.68
CA ALA A 139 7.01 13.58 11.60
C ALA A 139 7.86 12.64 12.45
N THR A 140 7.20 11.69 13.11
CA THR A 140 7.85 10.60 13.84
C THR A 140 8.39 9.59 12.82
N LEU A 141 9.69 9.34 12.84
CA LEU A 141 10.33 8.32 12.01
C LEU A 141 10.23 6.96 12.71
N VAL A 142 9.69 5.97 12.02
CA VAL A 142 9.45 4.62 12.54
C VAL A 142 10.08 3.59 11.61
N VAL A 143 10.79 2.63 12.18
CA VAL A 143 11.45 1.55 11.46
C VAL A 143 10.83 0.21 11.85
N LEU A 144 10.43 -0.57 10.85
CA LEU A 144 9.87 -1.89 11.05
C LEU A 144 10.89 -2.96 10.62
N PRO A 145 11.31 -3.87 11.52
CA PRO A 145 12.33 -4.84 11.18
C PRO A 145 11.77 -5.96 10.28
N THR A 146 12.58 -6.43 9.32
CA THR A 146 12.28 -7.59 8.47
C THR A 146 13.33 -8.67 8.65
N LYS A 147 12.87 -9.91 8.80
CA LYS A 147 13.73 -11.08 9.04
C LYS A 147 13.89 -11.94 7.80
N TYR A 148 15.13 -12.33 7.53
CA TYR A 148 15.46 -13.32 6.52
C TYR A 148 16.54 -14.27 7.04
N GLY A 149 16.21 -15.56 7.14
CA GLY A 149 17.11 -16.59 7.65
C GLY A 149 17.04 -16.78 9.18
N THR A 150 18.06 -17.45 9.71
CA THR A 150 18.14 -17.93 11.10
C THR A 150 19.38 -17.43 11.84
N SER A 151 20.16 -16.51 11.25
CA SER A 151 21.35 -15.93 11.89
C SER A 151 20.96 -15.01 13.04
N LEU A 152 21.94 -14.68 13.89
CA LEU A 152 21.79 -13.63 14.91
C LEU A 152 21.28 -12.35 14.23
N GLU A 153 20.26 -11.74 14.80
CA GLU A 153 19.59 -10.57 14.24
C GLU A 153 20.29 -9.29 14.71
N GLN A 154 20.99 -8.61 13.80
CA GLN A 154 21.61 -7.32 14.10
C GLN A 154 21.00 -6.21 13.26
N LEU A 155 20.69 -5.08 13.90
CA LEU A 155 20.30 -3.85 13.23
C LEU A 155 21.47 -2.85 13.30
N PRO A 156 21.58 -1.92 12.34
CA PRO A 156 22.55 -0.84 12.41
C PRO A 156 22.33 0.06 13.64
N ASP A 157 23.37 0.37 14.42
CA ASP A 157 23.30 1.19 15.64
C ASP A 157 22.61 2.55 15.46
N GLN A 158 22.64 3.12 14.25
CA GLN A 158 21.98 4.40 13.95
C GLN A 158 20.44 4.31 13.99
N LEU A 159 19.88 3.11 14.09
CA LEU A 159 18.45 2.86 14.24
C LEU A 159 18.00 2.80 15.70
N LYS A 160 18.91 2.99 16.68
CA LYS A 160 18.56 3.04 18.11
C LYS A 160 17.48 4.08 18.39
N GLY A 161 16.43 3.67 19.11
CA GLY A 161 15.25 4.50 19.42
C GLY A 161 14.23 4.69 18.28
N TYR A 162 14.36 4.00 17.14
CA TYR A 162 13.44 4.16 15.99
C TYR A 162 12.62 2.91 15.66
N VAL A 163 12.95 1.76 16.25
CA VAL A 163 12.42 0.46 15.80
C VAL A 163 11.15 0.10 16.57
N CYS A 164 10.08 -0.23 15.84
CA CYS A 164 8.83 -0.69 16.40
C CYS A 164 8.75 -2.21 16.26
N PHE A 165 8.73 -2.93 17.39
CA PHE A 165 8.68 -4.40 17.44
C PHE A 165 7.26 -4.93 17.64
N GLU A 166 6.38 -4.13 18.25
CA GLU A 166 4.99 -4.48 18.52
C GLU A 166 4.00 -3.77 17.59
N ASP A 167 2.80 -4.34 17.44
CA ASP A 167 1.71 -3.66 16.75
C ASP A 167 1.34 -2.35 17.48
N ALA A 168 1.12 -1.27 16.74
CA ALA A 168 0.74 0.03 17.29
C ALA A 168 -0.47 0.60 16.56
N MET A 169 -1.51 1.01 17.30
CA MET A 169 -2.64 1.75 16.72
C MET A 169 -2.25 3.22 16.56
N LEU A 170 -2.36 3.76 15.34
CA LEU A 170 -2.13 5.19 15.11
C LEU A 170 -3.41 6.00 15.31
N ASN A 171 -4.56 5.43 14.93
CA ASN A 171 -5.91 5.89 15.27
C ASN A 171 -6.86 4.68 15.34
N GLU A 172 -8.19 4.86 15.33
CA GLU A 172 -9.14 3.73 15.44
C GLU A 172 -9.17 2.82 14.20
N VAL A 173 -8.73 3.34 13.05
CA VAL A 173 -8.88 2.67 11.73
C VAL A 173 -7.55 2.39 11.02
N PHE A 174 -6.42 2.75 11.61
CA PHE A 174 -5.09 2.54 11.06
C PHE A 174 -4.10 2.02 12.12
N ARG A 175 -3.36 0.96 11.77
CA ARG A 175 -2.30 0.41 12.62
C ARG A 175 -0.97 0.18 11.89
N ILE A 176 0.11 0.24 12.66
CA ILE A 176 1.37 -0.42 12.34
C ILE A 176 1.23 -1.88 12.76
N ASN A 177 1.44 -2.80 11.82
CA ASN A 177 1.42 -4.23 12.07
C ASN A 177 2.86 -4.76 11.98
N ALA A 178 3.65 -4.48 13.02
CA ALA A 178 5.06 -4.84 13.11
C ALA A 178 5.26 -6.36 13.29
N THR A 179 4.26 -7.05 13.84
CA THR A 179 4.32 -8.50 14.11
C THR A 179 3.94 -9.35 12.90
N ALA A 180 3.42 -8.76 11.83
CA ALA A 180 3.25 -9.42 10.54
C ALA A 180 4.62 -9.64 9.88
N HIS A 181 5.31 -10.70 10.30
CA HIS A 181 6.62 -11.08 9.77
C HIS A 181 6.52 -11.65 8.35
N ILE A 182 6.43 -10.76 7.36
CA ILE A 182 6.50 -11.13 5.95
C ILE A 182 7.97 -11.34 5.56
N ARG A 183 8.27 -12.46 4.91
CA ARG A 183 9.61 -12.70 4.37
C ARG A 183 9.93 -11.66 3.29
N PRO A 184 11.08 -10.97 3.35
CA PRO A 184 11.42 -9.92 2.38
C PRO A 184 11.61 -10.45 0.95
N THR A 185 11.80 -11.77 0.78
CA THR A 185 11.84 -12.43 -0.53
C THR A 185 10.46 -12.74 -1.14
N THR A 186 9.38 -12.51 -0.41
CA THR A 186 8.00 -12.74 -0.91
C THR A 186 7.72 -11.85 -2.11
N LEU A 187 7.32 -12.42 -3.25
CA LEU A 187 7.04 -11.66 -4.47
C LEU A 187 5.90 -10.64 -4.30
N HIS A 188 4.79 -11.06 -3.70
CA HIS A 188 3.63 -10.22 -3.42
C HIS A 188 3.32 -10.25 -1.91
N PRO A 189 3.97 -9.40 -1.08
CA PRO A 189 3.84 -9.41 0.38
C PRO A 189 2.38 -9.39 0.85
N LEU A 190 1.52 -8.58 0.22
CA LEU A 190 0.15 -8.36 0.69
C LEU A 190 -0.80 -9.55 0.48
N ARG A 191 -0.46 -10.52 -0.38
CA ARG A 191 -1.32 -11.70 -0.59
C ARG A 191 -1.36 -12.65 0.61
N GLN A 192 -0.37 -12.56 1.51
CA GLN A 192 -0.28 -13.42 2.70
C GLN A 192 -0.97 -12.81 3.92
N VAL A 193 -1.33 -11.53 3.84
CA VAL A 193 -1.94 -10.80 4.95
C VAL A 193 -3.41 -11.18 5.02
N ARG A 194 -3.77 -11.96 6.05
CA ARG A 194 -5.17 -12.35 6.26
C ARG A 194 -5.99 -11.14 6.66
N ALA A 195 -7.20 -11.04 6.11
CA ALA A 195 -8.14 -9.99 6.50
C ALA A 195 -8.37 -10.01 8.02
N THR A 196 -8.03 -8.91 8.67
CA THR A 196 -8.38 -8.64 10.06
C THR A 196 -9.90 -8.67 10.24
N ARG A 197 -10.41 -9.15 11.39
CA ARG A 197 -11.86 -9.20 11.69
C ARG A 197 -12.50 -7.80 11.76
N ARG A 198 -11.69 -6.74 11.89
CA ARG A 198 -12.14 -5.33 11.96
C ARG A 198 -11.89 -4.62 10.62
N ASN A 199 -12.60 -3.51 10.37
CA ASN A 199 -12.33 -2.63 9.24
C ASN A 199 -11.08 -1.77 9.52
N LEU A 200 -9.91 -2.40 9.54
CA LEU A 200 -8.67 -1.81 9.99
C LEU A 200 -7.64 -1.78 8.85
N SER A 201 -7.18 -0.59 8.52
CA SER A 201 -6.06 -0.37 7.60
C SER A 201 -4.74 -0.64 8.31
N GLU A 202 -3.74 -1.13 7.58
CA GLU A 202 -2.47 -1.50 8.18
C GLU A 202 -1.26 -1.33 7.26
N ILE A 203 -0.13 -1.02 7.89
CA ILE A 203 1.18 -0.99 7.24
C ILE A 203 2.08 -2.07 7.82
N ILE A 204 2.79 -2.77 6.93
CA ILE A 204 3.64 -3.92 7.26
C ILE A 204 5.04 -3.72 6.70
N ALA A 205 6.03 -4.23 7.43
CA ALA A 205 7.43 -4.20 7.04
C ALA A 205 7.67 -4.99 5.74
N SER A 206 8.26 -4.35 4.74
CA SER A 206 8.77 -5.02 3.55
C SER A 206 9.77 -4.11 2.83
N PRO A 207 10.81 -4.66 2.20
CA PRO A 207 11.68 -3.89 1.31
C PRO A 207 11.03 -3.54 -0.04
N LYS A 208 9.75 -3.84 -0.21
CA LYS A 208 8.93 -3.56 -1.40
C LYS A 208 7.82 -2.60 -1.03
N VAL A 209 7.35 -1.83 -2.00
CA VAL A 209 6.19 -0.93 -1.87
C VAL A 209 5.04 -1.54 -2.64
N ASP A 210 4.08 -2.07 -1.89
CA ASP A 210 2.81 -2.60 -2.39
C ASP A 210 1.64 -1.92 -1.67
N LEU A 211 0.50 -1.88 -2.33
CA LEU A 211 -0.74 -1.30 -1.82
C LEU A 211 -1.95 -2.08 -2.34
N ASN A 212 -2.85 -2.46 -1.44
CA ASN A 212 -4.10 -3.10 -1.81
C ASN A 212 -5.25 -2.61 -0.94
N PHE A 213 -6.35 -2.22 -1.59
CA PHE A 213 -7.60 -1.92 -0.91
C PHE A 213 -8.46 -3.18 -0.81
N ILE A 214 -8.97 -3.45 0.38
CA ILE A 214 -9.77 -4.65 0.67
C ILE A 214 -11.26 -4.24 0.67
N PRO A 215 -12.11 -4.94 -0.11
CA PRO A 215 -13.53 -4.65 -0.14
C PRO A 215 -14.21 -4.77 1.23
N VAL A 216 -15.03 -3.78 1.58
CA VAL A 216 -15.86 -3.76 2.79
C VAL A 216 -17.28 -3.36 2.46
N SER A 217 -18.15 -3.21 3.47
CA SER A 217 -19.52 -2.71 3.25
C SER A 217 -19.52 -1.43 2.41
N ASN A 218 -20.42 -1.33 1.44
CA ASN A 218 -20.56 -0.16 0.55
C ASN A 218 -20.95 1.15 1.27
N ASN A 219 -21.17 1.12 2.58
CA ASN A 219 -21.42 2.31 3.41
C ASN A 219 -20.19 2.76 4.20
N ALA A 220 -19.05 2.08 4.07
CA ALA A 220 -17.80 2.41 4.76
C ALA A 220 -16.67 2.60 3.75
N LEU A 221 -15.68 3.41 4.14
CA LEU A 221 -14.43 3.48 3.38
C LEU A 221 -13.70 2.14 3.45
N PRO A 222 -13.14 1.67 2.32
CA PRO A 222 -12.37 0.43 2.31
C PRO A 222 -11.11 0.55 3.14
N LYS A 223 -10.73 -0.55 3.78
CA LYS A 223 -9.44 -0.65 4.45
C LYS A 223 -8.32 -0.86 3.45
N VAL A 224 -7.16 -0.33 3.77
CA VAL A 224 -5.96 -0.44 2.95
C VAL A 224 -4.88 -1.21 3.69
N THR A 225 -4.25 -2.15 3.00
CA THR A 225 -3.03 -2.81 3.46
C THR A 225 -1.89 -2.34 2.57
N MET A 226 -0.78 -1.94 3.19
CA MET A 226 0.38 -1.41 2.47
C MET A 226 1.70 -1.89 3.04
N THR A 227 2.76 -1.77 2.24
CA THR A 227 4.13 -2.02 2.69
C THR A 227 5.04 -0.81 2.45
N THR A 228 6.17 -0.79 3.14
CA THR A 228 6.99 0.42 3.31
C THR A 228 8.01 0.70 2.21
N GLY A 229 8.87 -0.26 1.87
CA GLY A 229 10.22 0.01 1.37
C GLY A 229 11.27 -0.05 2.49
N SER A 230 12.56 -0.05 2.15
CA SER A 230 13.67 -0.28 3.10
C SER A 230 14.55 0.95 3.33
N CYS A 231 15.19 1.02 4.51
CA CYS A 231 16.31 1.92 4.80
C CYS A 231 17.68 1.22 4.80
N THR A 232 17.73 -0.10 4.69
CA THR A 232 18.95 -0.90 4.60
C THR A 232 19.15 -1.44 3.19
N PHE A 233 20.38 -1.77 2.84
CA PHE A 233 20.71 -2.52 1.63
C PHE A 233 20.10 -3.93 1.67
N PRO A 234 19.93 -4.57 0.49
CA PRO A 234 19.57 -5.98 0.39
C PRO A 234 20.56 -6.90 1.11
N ASN A 235 20.06 -7.89 1.84
CA ASN A 235 20.88 -8.97 2.41
C ASN A 235 20.23 -10.34 2.16
N TYR A 236 20.25 -10.79 0.89
CA TYR A 236 19.61 -12.03 0.47
C TYR A 236 20.59 -13.16 0.24
N ASN A 237 20.15 -14.40 0.45
CA ASN A 237 20.97 -15.58 0.19
C ASN A 237 21.16 -15.73 -1.32
N PRO A 238 22.34 -16.17 -1.77
CA PRO A 238 22.59 -16.49 -3.18
C PRO A 238 21.56 -17.47 -3.74
N GLY A 239 21.08 -17.21 -4.95
CA GLY A 239 20.13 -18.06 -5.67
C GLY A 239 19.01 -17.26 -6.34
N MET A 240 18.19 -17.94 -7.15
CA MET A 240 17.15 -17.28 -7.95
C MET A 240 16.14 -16.46 -7.12
N VAL A 241 15.78 -16.94 -5.92
CA VAL A 241 14.83 -16.27 -5.04
C VAL A 241 15.43 -14.97 -4.48
N GLY A 242 16.69 -15.02 -4.01
CA GLY A 242 17.41 -13.85 -3.52
C GLY A 242 17.64 -12.82 -4.62
N ALA A 243 18.11 -13.24 -5.79
CA ALA A 243 18.34 -12.37 -6.94
C ALA A 243 17.06 -11.66 -7.44
N LYS A 244 15.90 -12.34 -7.39
CA LYS A 244 14.61 -11.71 -7.70
C LYS A 244 14.19 -10.70 -6.62
N ALA A 245 14.41 -11.03 -5.36
CA ALA A 245 14.09 -10.15 -4.24
C ALA A 245 14.96 -8.89 -4.24
N GLU A 246 16.24 -9.03 -4.61
CA GLU A 246 17.18 -7.92 -4.76
C GLU A 246 16.72 -6.92 -5.82
N LYS A 247 16.28 -7.39 -7.00
CA LYS A 247 15.74 -6.52 -8.06
C LYS A 247 14.46 -5.77 -7.68
N GLN A 248 13.73 -6.26 -6.68
CA GLN A 248 12.50 -5.64 -6.19
C GLN A 248 12.71 -4.89 -4.87
N HIS A 249 13.91 -4.97 -4.29
CA HIS A 249 14.27 -4.25 -3.08
C HIS A 249 14.45 -2.77 -3.45
N LEU A 250 13.72 -1.90 -2.77
CA LEU A 250 13.77 -0.48 -3.04
C LEU A 250 13.95 0.32 -1.75
N PHE A 251 14.72 1.40 -1.86
CA PHE A 251 14.83 2.38 -0.79
C PHE A 251 13.56 3.21 -0.73
N GLY A 252 12.83 3.08 0.37
CA GLY A 252 11.52 3.71 0.45
C GLY A 252 10.95 3.77 1.85
N ALA A 253 9.90 4.55 1.98
CA ALA A 253 9.09 4.71 3.17
C ALA A 253 7.66 5.04 2.76
N VAL A 254 6.75 5.00 3.72
CA VAL A 254 5.40 5.53 3.58
C VAL A 254 5.18 6.59 4.64
N VAL A 255 4.61 7.71 4.23
CA VAL A 255 4.12 8.72 5.16
C VAL A 255 2.68 8.40 5.47
N VAL A 256 2.32 8.40 6.76
CA VAL A 256 0.95 8.31 7.24
C VAL A 256 0.64 9.58 8.03
N GLU A 257 -0.37 10.32 7.62
CA GLU A 257 -0.83 11.51 8.31
C GLU A 257 -2.16 11.20 8.99
N ILE A 258 -2.18 11.20 10.32
CA ILE A 258 -3.38 11.01 11.12
C ILE A 258 -4.01 12.38 11.35
N VAL A 259 -5.24 12.56 10.85
CA VAL A 259 -6.01 13.80 10.94
C VAL A 259 -6.90 13.79 12.19
N ASP A 260 -7.57 12.66 12.42
CA ASP A 260 -8.44 12.39 13.56
C ASP A 260 -8.55 10.88 13.80
N ASP A 261 -9.49 10.49 14.67
CA ASP A 261 -9.69 9.11 15.12
C ASP A 261 -10.02 8.14 13.97
N THR A 262 -10.57 8.64 12.86
CA THR A 262 -11.05 7.83 11.73
C THR A 262 -10.50 8.25 10.35
N THR A 263 -9.79 9.38 10.28
CA THR A 263 -9.28 9.93 9.02
C THR A 263 -7.76 9.90 8.98
N PHE A 264 -7.21 9.34 7.89
CA PHE A 264 -5.78 9.33 7.61
C PHE A 264 -5.48 9.54 6.12
N HIS A 265 -4.33 10.13 5.82
CA HIS A 265 -3.78 10.17 4.47
C HIS A 265 -2.47 9.39 4.43
N PHE A 266 -2.14 8.84 3.28
CA PHE A 266 -0.87 8.16 3.09
C PHE A 266 -0.24 8.51 1.76
N ARG A 267 1.08 8.37 1.68
CA ARG A 267 1.83 8.56 0.43
C ARG A 267 3.16 7.82 0.45
N GLN A 268 3.55 7.31 -0.70
CA GLN A 268 4.80 6.57 -0.88
C GLN A 268 5.95 7.54 -1.08
N LEU A 269 7.06 7.30 -0.38
CA LEU A 269 8.35 7.93 -0.59
C LEU A 269 9.29 6.88 -1.18
N ILE A 270 9.58 6.97 -2.47
CA ILE A 270 10.48 6.03 -3.15
C ILE A 270 11.71 6.82 -3.56
N ALA A 271 12.88 6.43 -3.06
CA ALA A 271 14.12 7.15 -3.33
C ALA A 271 14.49 7.09 -4.83
N ASP A 272 15.04 8.18 -5.35
CA ASP A 272 15.68 8.19 -6.67
C ASP A 272 17.11 7.63 -6.61
N ASP A 273 17.80 7.67 -7.74
CA ASP A 273 19.19 7.22 -7.90
C ASP A 273 20.19 7.99 -7.02
N LYS A 274 19.81 9.16 -6.51
CA LYS A 274 20.60 10.02 -5.62
C LYS A 274 20.11 9.95 -4.18
N PHE A 275 19.25 8.99 -3.85
CA PHE A 275 18.63 8.83 -2.54
C PHE A 275 17.81 10.05 -2.09
N GLY A 276 17.29 10.82 -3.05
CA GLY A 276 16.36 11.91 -2.80
C GLY A 276 14.91 11.52 -3.04
N VAL A 277 13.97 12.37 -2.59
CA VAL A 277 12.53 12.16 -2.75
C VAL A 277 11.75 13.47 -2.86
N CYS A 278 10.78 13.51 -3.78
CA CYS A 278 9.83 14.60 -3.90
C CYS A 278 8.58 14.37 -3.04
N ASP A 279 7.98 15.45 -2.52
CA ASP A 279 6.71 15.41 -1.79
C ASP A 279 5.72 16.47 -2.31
N ILE A 280 4.43 16.26 -2.03
CA ILE A 280 3.31 17.14 -2.42
C ILE A 280 3.30 18.52 -1.74
N ASN A 281 4.27 18.78 -0.86
CA ASN A 281 4.57 20.12 -0.35
C ASN A 281 5.54 20.89 -1.27
N MET A 282 5.78 20.38 -2.48
CA MET A 282 6.61 20.99 -3.51
C MET A 282 8.08 21.11 -3.11
N LYS A 283 8.58 20.15 -2.32
CA LYS A 283 9.99 20.05 -1.94
C LYS A 283 10.59 18.73 -2.41
N TYR A 284 11.85 18.80 -2.82
CA TYR A 284 12.76 17.67 -3.04
C TYR A 284 13.74 17.57 -1.87
N TYR A 285 13.71 16.45 -1.17
CA TYR A 285 14.58 16.13 -0.05
C TYR A 285 15.72 15.26 -0.54
N HIS A 286 16.95 15.57 -0.14
CA HIS A 286 18.16 14.87 -0.57
C HIS A 286 19.15 14.80 0.59
N PRO A 287 20.11 13.85 0.61
CA PRO A 287 21.08 13.74 1.71
C PRO A 287 21.85 15.05 1.98
N HIS A 288 22.05 15.85 0.94
CA HIS A 288 22.78 17.12 0.99
C HIS A 288 21.89 18.39 1.05
N GLY A 289 20.57 18.31 0.90
CA GLY A 289 19.77 19.53 0.73
C GLY A 289 18.26 19.33 0.77
N ILE A 290 17.54 20.44 0.88
CA ILE A 290 16.14 20.56 0.49
C ILE A 290 16.10 21.55 -0.67
N ARG A 291 15.35 21.25 -1.72
CA ARG A 291 15.15 22.13 -2.88
C ARG A 291 13.66 22.29 -3.13
N GLN A 292 13.26 23.45 -3.66
CA GLN A 292 11.89 23.67 -4.08
C GLN A 292 11.66 23.03 -5.47
N ILE A 293 10.44 22.56 -5.70
CA ILE A 293 9.93 22.11 -7.00
C ILE A 293 8.85 23.10 -7.42
N ASP A 294 8.88 23.56 -8.67
CA ASP A 294 7.93 24.58 -9.14
C ASP A 294 6.63 23.97 -9.72
N SER A 295 6.72 22.75 -10.24
CA SER A 295 5.65 22.03 -10.93
C SER A 295 5.90 20.53 -10.89
N VAL A 296 4.83 19.73 -10.84
CA VAL A 296 4.92 18.27 -11.08
C VAL A 296 4.87 17.98 -12.58
N ASP A 297 5.33 16.79 -13.00
CA ASP A 297 5.29 16.41 -14.42
C ASP A 297 3.86 16.07 -14.83
N THR A 298 3.23 15.13 -14.13
CA THR A 298 1.95 14.57 -14.53
C THR A 298 1.04 14.32 -13.34
N LEU A 299 -0.26 14.62 -13.47
CA LEU A 299 -1.31 14.16 -12.57
C LEU A 299 -2.22 13.18 -13.33
N VAL A 300 -2.28 11.93 -12.88
CA VAL A 300 -3.25 10.94 -13.37
C VAL A 300 -4.44 10.94 -12.41
N THR A 301 -5.59 11.41 -12.89
CA THR A 301 -6.81 11.41 -12.06
C THR A 301 -7.45 10.03 -12.04
N GLY A 302 -8.21 9.73 -10.99
CA GLY A 302 -9.08 8.56 -10.94
C GLY A 302 -10.11 8.59 -12.07
N ASP A 303 -10.65 7.41 -12.41
CA ASP A 303 -11.70 7.24 -13.43
C ASP A 303 -12.84 8.24 -13.19
N TRP A 304 -13.09 9.12 -14.15
CA TRP A 304 -13.77 10.39 -13.86
C TRP A 304 -15.29 10.28 -13.88
N HIS A 305 -15.84 9.70 -14.94
CA HIS A 305 -17.26 9.53 -15.27
C HIS A 305 -18.06 10.79 -14.97
N VAL A 306 -18.13 11.73 -15.92
CA VAL A 306 -18.69 13.07 -15.73
C VAL A 306 -20.05 13.08 -15.02
N TRP A 307 -20.98 12.18 -15.36
CA TRP A 307 -22.29 12.15 -14.69
C TRP A 307 -22.23 11.56 -13.27
N GLN A 308 -21.27 10.69 -13.00
CA GLN A 308 -21.07 10.09 -11.68
C GLN A 308 -20.05 10.84 -10.79
N THR A 309 -19.33 11.83 -11.34
CA THR A 309 -18.26 12.57 -10.66
C THR A 309 -18.74 13.10 -9.31
N CYS A 310 -17.94 12.91 -8.26
CA CYS A 310 -18.22 13.47 -6.95
C CYS A 310 -17.87 14.97 -6.96
N PRO A 311 -18.81 15.89 -6.69
CA PRO A 311 -18.52 17.32 -6.68
C PRO A 311 -17.41 17.72 -5.70
N VAL A 312 -17.33 17.03 -4.56
CA VAL A 312 -16.28 17.26 -3.56
C VAL A 312 -14.90 16.87 -4.11
N VAL A 313 -14.79 15.75 -4.82
CA VAL A 313 -13.53 15.32 -5.45
C VAL A 313 -13.15 16.29 -6.57
N ARG A 314 -14.13 16.70 -7.39
CA ARG A 314 -13.93 17.70 -8.44
C ARG A 314 -13.36 19.02 -7.90
N GLU A 315 -13.93 19.53 -6.82
CA GLU A 315 -13.47 20.76 -6.17
C GLU A 315 -12.06 20.59 -5.57
N VAL A 316 -11.79 19.47 -4.90
CA VAL A 316 -10.46 19.21 -4.33
C VAL A 316 -9.40 19.06 -5.41
N THR A 317 -9.74 18.51 -6.57
CA THR A 317 -8.79 18.29 -7.65
C THR A 317 -8.51 19.57 -8.44
N TYR A 318 -9.55 20.29 -8.86
CA TYR A 318 -9.43 21.42 -9.80
C TYR A 318 -9.80 22.78 -9.23
N GLY A 319 -10.44 22.84 -8.06
CA GLY A 319 -10.79 24.08 -7.39
C GLY A 319 -9.57 24.87 -6.93
N LYS A 320 -9.80 26.13 -6.54
CA LYS A 320 -8.73 27.01 -6.05
C LYS A 320 -8.14 26.47 -4.76
N GLY A 321 -6.81 26.37 -4.68
CA GLY A 321 -6.12 25.70 -3.58
C GLY A 321 -6.23 24.17 -3.61
N GLY A 322 -6.81 23.61 -4.67
CA GLY A 322 -6.88 22.18 -4.93
C GLY A 322 -5.57 21.59 -5.44
N ILE A 323 -5.61 20.31 -5.81
CA ILE A 323 -4.42 19.54 -6.23
C ILE A 323 -3.76 20.18 -7.46
N VAL A 324 -4.53 20.52 -8.49
CA VAL A 324 -3.99 21.07 -9.74
C VAL A 324 -3.41 22.47 -9.54
N ASP A 325 -4.07 23.33 -8.78
CA ASP A 325 -3.60 24.69 -8.46
C ASP A 325 -2.28 24.68 -7.67
N LEU A 326 -2.15 23.74 -6.72
CA LEU A 326 -0.97 23.62 -5.89
C LEU A 326 0.20 22.91 -6.58
N LEU A 327 -0.07 21.83 -7.33
CA LEU A 327 0.99 21.01 -7.92
C LEU A 327 1.39 21.45 -9.33
N LYS A 328 0.54 22.23 -10.02
CA LYS A 328 0.78 22.77 -11.37
C LYS A 328 1.31 21.73 -12.36
N PRO A 329 0.58 20.62 -12.59
CA PRO A 329 1.04 19.55 -13.46
C PRO A 329 1.24 20.04 -14.89
N LYS A 330 2.24 19.50 -15.61
CA LYS A 330 2.39 19.74 -17.05
C LYS A 330 1.41 18.91 -17.88
N PHE A 331 1.04 17.73 -17.38
CA PHE A 331 0.07 16.84 -18.00
C PHE A 331 -1.02 16.43 -17.00
N VAL A 332 -2.27 16.43 -17.42
CA VAL A 332 -3.40 15.86 -16.67
C VAL A 332 -3.97 14.71 -17.48
N ILE A 333 -3.84 13.49 -16.96
CA ILE A 333 -4.30 12.28 -17.63
C ILE A 333 -5.69 11.91 -17.11
N LYS A 334 -6.64 11.68 -18.03
CA LYS A 334 -8.03 11.34 -17.75
C LYS A 334 -8.33 9.93 -18.25
N HIS A 335 -8.79 9.07 -17.33
CA HIS A 335 -9.41 7.79 -17.65
C HIS A 335 -10.92 7.90 -17.48
N ASP A 336 -11.67 7.14 -18.28
CA ASP A 336 -13.14 7.05 -18.22
C ASP A 336 -13.82 8.41 -18.09
N LEU A 337 -13.56 9.32 -19.02
CA LEU A 337 -14.21 10.63 -18.97
C LEU A 337 -15.71 10.50 -19.19
N MET A 338 -16.11 9.82 -20.26
CA MET A 338 -17.50 9.53 -20.60
C MET A 338 -18.04 8.32 -19.82
N ASP A 339 -19.28 8.40 -19.32
CA ASP A 339 -19.92 7.27 -18.63
C ASP A 339 -20.54 6.27 -19.63
N SER A 340 -21.01 6.73 -20.79
CA SER A 340 -21.84 5.98 -21.74
C SER A 340 -23.07 5.34 -21.09
N THR A 341 -23.63 5.98 -20.06
CA THR A 341 -24.79 5.46 -19.32
C THR A 341 -26.06 5.57 -20.16
N SER A 342 -26.20 6.63 -20.96
CA SER A 342 -27.38 6.90 -21.79
C SER A 342 -27.65 5.82 -22.84
N ILE A 343 -26.61 5.10 -23.25
CA ILE A 343 -26.61 4.14 -24.35
C ILE A 343 -26.03 2.76 -23.96
N SER A 344 -25.89 2.51 -22.65
CA SER A 344 -25.21 1.32 -22.15
C SER A 344 -25.85 0.02 -22.64
N HIS A 345 -25.06 -0.82 -23.31
CA HIS A 345 -25.51 -2.14 -23.76
C HIS A 345 -25.75 -3.12 -22.60
N HIS A 346 -25.17 -2.87 -21.42
CA HIS A 346 -25.41 -3.69 -20.23
C HIS A 346 -26.85 -3.53 -19.69
N ASN A 347 -27.46 -2.37 -19.90
CA ASN A 347 -28.77 -2.03 -19.36
C ASN A 347 -29.91 -2.20 -20.37
N GLN A 348 -29.60 -2.54 -21.62
CA GLN A 348 -30.55 -2.46 -22.75
C GLN A 348 -31.80 -3.36 -22.61
N HIS A 349 -31.73 -4.38 -21.78
CA HIS A 349 -32.84 -5.31 -21.52
C HIS A 349 -33.52 -5.09 -20.15
N ASP A 350 -32.98 -4.21 -19.31
CA ASP A 350 -33.57 -3.88 -18.01
C ASP A 350 -34.60 -2.75 -18.17
N ARG A 351 -35.85 -3.13 -18.42
CA ARG A 351 -36.94 -2.18 -18.67
C ARG A 351 -37.24 -1.26 -17.48
N VAL A 352 -37.04 -1.75 -16.25
CA VAL A 352 -37.29 -0.96 -15.03
C VAL A 352 -36.21 0.10 -14.88
N LEU A 353 -34.93 -0.28 -15.03
CA LEU A 353 -33.83 0.67 -15.00
C LEU A 353 -33.94 1.71 -16.11
N LEU A 354 -34.27 1.29 -17.34
CA LEU A 354 -34.46 2.23 -18.46
C LEU A 354 -35.60 3.22 -18.20
N ALA A 355 -36.70 2.79 -17.59
CA ALA A 355 -37.79 3.69 -17.19
C ALA A 355 -37.33 4.72 -16.14
N GLN A 356 -36.51 4.29 -15.16
CA GLN A 356 -35.92 5.19 -14.16
C GLN A 356 -34.96 6.20 -14.79
N LEU A 357 -34.06 5.76 -15.67
CA LEU A 357 -33.13 6.64 -16.39
C LEU A 357 -33.88 7.61 -17.30
N SER A 358 -34.95 7.16 -17.97
CA SER A 358 -35.81 8.02 -18.79
C SER A 358 -36.45 9.13 -17.97
N ALA A 359 -37.06 8.79 -16.83
CA ALA A 359 -37.67 9.76 -15.92
C ALA A 359 -36.66 10.76 -15.36
N ALA A 360 -35.39 10.36 -15.21
CA ALA A 360 -34.29 11.23 -14.80
C ALA A 360 -33.64 12.03 -15.95
N GLY A 361 -34.08 11.83 -17.21
CA GLY A 361 -33.47 12.47 -18.38
C GLY A 361 -32.11 11.90 -18.80
N HIS A 362 -31.68 10.78 -18.22
CA HIS A 362 -30.36 10.18 -18.41
C HIS A 362 -30.26 9.27 -19.65
N LEU A 363 -31.29 9.21 -20.50
CA LEU A 363 -31.25 8.47 -21.78
C LEU A 363 -30.79 9.33 -22.97
N SER A 364 -30.51 10.63 -22.77
CA SER A 364 -30.03 11.49 -23.84
C SER A 364 -28.50 11.44 -23.96
N LEU A 365 -28.01 10.80 -25.03
CA LEU A 365 -26.59 10.81 -25.39
C LEU A 365 -26.09 12.22 -25.67
N ARG A 366 -26.91 13.07 -26.30
CA ARG A 366 -26.54 14.47 -26.52
C ARG A 366 -26.31 15.21 -25.19
N ALA A 367 -27.18 15.04 -24.20
CA ALA A 367 -26.98 15.64 -22.89
C ALA A 367 -25.72 15.12 -22.20
N GLU A 368 -25.40 13.82 -22.36
CA GLU A 368 -24.17 13.23 -21.83
C GLU A 368 -22.92 13.84 -22.46
N LEU A 369 -22.91 13.95 -23.78
CA LEU A 369 -21.80 14.53 -24.52
C LEU A 369 -21.61 16.02 -24.21
N GLU A 370 -22.68 16.80 -24.08
CA GLU A 370 -22.59 18.21 -23.69
C GLU A 370 -22.05 18.37 -22.25
N ALA A 371 -22.45 17.51 -21.31
CA ALA A 371 -21.86 17.52 -19.97
C ALA A 371 -20.35 17.21 -20.01
N ASN A 372 -19.92 16.30 -20.89
CA ASN A 372 -18.50 16.02 -21.11
C ASN A 372 -17.76 17.22 -21.71
N VAL A 373 -18.37 17.94 -22.65
CA VAL A 373 -17.81 19.19 -23.20
C VAL A 373 -17.63 20.22 -22.09
N ASP A 374 -18.65 20.44 -21.26
CA ASP A 374 -18.60 21.37 -20.13
C ASP A 374 -17.47 21.03 -19.17
N GLU A 375 -17.29 19.74 -18.87
CA GLU A 375 -16.23 19.29 -17.98
C GLU A 375 -14.83 19.46 -18.59
N VAL A 376 -14.64 19.16 -19.88
CA VAL A 376 -13.35 19.36 -20.56
C VAL A 376 -12.99 20.85 -20.60
N VAL A 377 -13.96 21.72 -20.87
CA VAL A 377 -13.76 23.17 -20.83
C VAL A 377 -13.35 23.62 -19.43
N TYR A 378 -14.04 23.14 -18.39
CA TYR A 378 -13.68 23.45 -17.01
C TYR A 378 -12.26 22.99 -16.66
N ILE A 379 -11.88 21.78 -17.07
CA ILE A 379 -10.54 21.23 -16.83
C ILE A 379 -9.48 22.07 -17.55
N LEU A 380 -9.69 22.44 -18.82
CA LEU A 380 -8.77 23.29 -19.59
C LEU A 380 -8.55 24.64 -18.90
N GLN A 381 -9.61 25.25 -18.39
CA GLN A 381 -9.58 26.53 -17.68
C GLN A 381 -8.91 26.42 -16.29
N SER A 382 -9.12 25.30 -15.60
CA SER A 382 -8.66 25.10 -14.22
C SER A 382 -7.24 24.51 -14.11
N SER A 383 -6.64 24.11 -15.24
CA SER A 383 -5.34 23.41 -15.26
C SER A 383 -4.19 24.26 -15.79
N GLY A 384 -4.31 25.59 -15.79
CA GLY A 384 -3.24 26.48 -16.25
C GLY A 384 -2.84 26.17 -17.69
N ASP A 385 -1.55 25.87 -17.91
CA ASP A 385 -0.98 25.50 -19.21
C ASP A 385 -0.85 23.98 -19.42
N ALA A 386 -1.45 23.16 -18.54
CA ALA A 386 -1.33 21.71 -18.64
C ALA A 386 -1.96 21.17 -19.94
N ASP A 387 -1.29 20.16 -20.52
CA ASP A 387 -1.85 19.32 -21.57
C ASP A 387 -2.81 18.31 -20.95
N ILE A 388 -4.02 18.25 -21.48
CA ILE A 388 -5.08 17.33 -21.05
C ILE A 388 -5.07 16.13 -21.99
N VAL A 389 -4.68 14.98 -21.45
CA VAL A 389 -4.59 13.73 -22.21
C VAL A 389 -5.74 12.81 -21.78
N VAL A 390 -6.67 12.58 -22.69
CA VAL A 390 -7.80 11.67 -22.50
C VAL A 390 -7.41 10.31 -23.05
N VAL A 391 -7.35 9.33 -22.15
CA VAL A 391 -7.00 7.94 -22.47
C VAL A 391 -8.26 7.21 -22.93
N ARG A 392 -8.19 6.59 -24.11
CA ARG A 392 -9.26 5.76 -24.64
C ARG A 392 -9.59 4.59 -23.72
N SER A 393 -10.85 4.43 -23.36
CA SER A 393 -11.35 3.41 -22.44
C SER A 393 -12.46 2.55 -23.04
N ASN A 394 -12.89 1.52 -22.29
CA ASN A 394 -14.04 0.71 -22.67
C ASN A 394 -15.35 1.51 -22.68
N HIS A 395 -15.44 2.62 -21.93
CA HIS A 395 -16.61 3.48 -21.93
C HIS A 395 -16.74 4.27 -23.23
N ASP A 396 -15.63 4.75 -23.79
CA ASP A 396 -15.68 5.37 -25.11
C ASP A 396 -16.06 4.33 -26.20
N GLU A 397 -15.63 3.07 -26.05
CA GLU A 397 -16.01 1.98 -26.96
C GLU A 397 -17.48 1.58 -26.88
N HIS A 398 -18.18 1.89 -25.77
CA HIS A 398 -19.63 1.70 -25.71
C HIS A 398 -20.34 2.62 -26.73
N LEU A 399 -19.83 3.83 -26.96
CA LEU A 399 -20.34 4.74 -27.99
C LEU A 399 -20.08 4.19 -29.39
N ASP A 400 -18.85 3.78 -29.69
CA ASP A 400 -18.51 3.17 -30.97
C ASP A 400 -19.43 1.98 -31.28
N ARG A 401 -19.63 1.11 -30.30
CA ARG A 401 -20.51 -0.06 -30.43
C ARG A 401 -21.97 0.35 -30.67
N TYR A 402 -22.48 1.35 -29.95
CA TYR A 402 -23.83 1.88 -30.13
C TYR A 402 -24.07 2.40 -31.55
N LEU A 403 -23.09 3.09 -32.12
CA LEU A 403 -23.14 3.61 -33.48
C LEU A 403 -22.97 2.49 -34.53
N THR A 404 -22.00 1.60 -34.34
CA THR A 404 -21.71 0.48 -35.27
C THR A 404 -22.86 -0.52 -35.36
N GLU A 405 -23.51 -0.83 -34.24
CA GLU A 405 -24.69 -1.70 -34.21
C GLU A 405 -25.97 -0.99 -34.71
N ALA A 406 -25.88 0.27 -35.12
CA ALA A 406 -27.00 1.11 -35.54
C ALA A 406 -28.16 1.16 -34.52
N ARG A 407 -27.88 0.99 -33.22
CA ARG A 407 -28.91 0.97 -32.17
C ARG A 407 -29.71 2.28 -32.12
N TYR A 408 -29.08 3.40 -32.49
CA TYR A 408 -29.71 4.72 -32.58
C TYR A 408 -30.86 4.79 -33.59
N MET A 409 -30.93 3.89 -34.59
CA MET A 409 -32.02 3.88 -35.59
C MET A 409 -33.39 3.59 -34.96
N ASN A 410 -33.40 2.87 -33.84
CA ASN A 410 -34.62 2.50 -33.11
C ASN A 410 -34.73 3.25 -31.77
N ASP A 411 -33.88 4.26 -31.53
CA ASP A 411 -33.86 5.06 -30.32
C ASP A 411 -34.31 6.49 -30.63
N PRO A 412 -35.59 6.84 -30.44
CA PRO A 412 -36.11 8.15 -30.82
C PRO A 412 -35.44 9.31 -30.07
N THR A 413 -34.91 9.08 -28.87
CA THR A 413 -34.21 10.09 -28.08
C THR A 413 -32.89 10.47 -28.74
N ASN A 414 -32.19 9.46 -29.26
CA ASN A 414 -30.81 9.59 -29.74
C ASN A 414 -30.69 9.49 -31.26
N TYR A 415 -31.80 9.34 -31.99
CA TYR A 415 -31.83 9.17 -33.44
C TYR A 415 -31.02 10.25 -34.17
N ARG A 416 -31.23 11.52 -33.80
CA ARG A 416 -30.54 12.66 -34.43
C ARG A 416 -29.04 12.68 -34.13
N ILE A 417 -28.65 12.48 -32.87
CA ILE A 417 -27.24 12.53 -32.47
C ILE A 417 -26.48 11.31 -33.02
N GLY A 418 -27.12 10.15 -33.14
CA GLY A 418 -26.55 8.99 -33.83
C GLY A 418 -26.21 9.29 -35.30
N HIS A 419 -27.14 9.89 -36.04
CA HIS A 419 -26.89 10.32 -37.43
C HIS A 419 -25.83 11.42 -37.56
N GLU A 420 -25.64 12.25 -36.52
CA GLU A 420 -24.59 13.27 -36.49
C GLU A 420 -23.19 12.65 -36.27
N LEU A 421 -23.09 11.59 -35.47
CA LEU A 421 -21.82 10.99 -35.06
C LEU A 421 -21.31 9.90 -36.00
N VAL A 422 -22.17 9.30 -36.82
CA VAL A 422 -21.76 8.23 -37.76
C VAL A 422 -20.85 8.74 -38.89
N PRO A 423 -21.13 9.87 -39.58
CA PRO A 423 -20.25 10.36 -40.63
C PRO A 423 -18.79 10.56 -40.19
N PRO A 424 -18.47 11.28 -39.10
CA PRO A 424 -17.08 11.40 -38.67
C PRO A 424 -16.45 10.05 -38.28
N MET A 425 -17.24 9.11 -37.75
CA MET A 425 -16.76 7.74 -37.49
C MET A 425 -16.34 7.02 -38.78
N VAL A 426 -17.11 7.19 -39.86
CA VAL A 426 -16.80 6.64 -41.19
C VAL A 426 -15.52 7.27 -41.76
N ASP A 427 -15.31 8.56 -41.49
CA ASP A 427 -14.11 9.30 -41.87
C ASP A 427 -12.87 8.94 -41.02
N GLY A 428 -13.01 8.01 -40.07
CA GLY A 428 -11.92 7.50 -39.23
C GLY A 428 -11.69 8.30 -37.94
N GLU A 429 -12.57 9.24 -37.60
CA GLU A 429 -12.50 9.97 -36.34
C GLU A 429 -13.07 9.17 -35.17
N MET A 430 -12.56 9.44 -33.97
CA MET A 430 -13.18 8.95 -32.73
C MET A 430 -14.41 9.80 -32.41
N PRO A 431 -15.65 9.25 -32.38
CA PRO A 431 -16.88 10.05 -32.28
C PRO A 431 -16.92 10.96 -31.05
N PHE A 432 -16.48 10.45 -29.90
CA PHE A 432 -16.41 11.23 -28.66
C PHE A 432 -15.44 12.42 -28.77
N ALA A 433 -14.20 12.14 -29.21
CA ALA A 433 -13.17 13.17 -29.35
C ALA A 433 -13.56 14.23 -30.40
N TRP A 434 -14.10 13.79 -31.53
CA TRP A 434 -14.61 14.68 -32.58
C TRP A 434 -15.70 15.59 -32.05
N TYR A 435 -16.70 15.04 -31.35
CA TYR A 435 -17.80 15.81 -30.81
C TYR A 435 -17.30 16.85 -29.80
N VAL A 436 -16.44 16.45 -28.86
CA VAL A 436 -15.89 17.37 -27.87
C VAL A 436 -15.12 18.51 -28.52
N ARG A 437 -14.21 18.21 -29.45
CA ARG A 437 -13.42 19.24 -30.17
C ARG A 437 -14.31 20.18 -30.95
N LYS A 438 -15.25 19.64 -31.75
CA LYS A 438 -16.22 20.42 -32.53
C LYS A 438 -16.98 21.39 -31.64
N ARG A 439 -17.57 20.90 -30.54
CA ARG A 439 -18.39 21.74 -29.65
C ARG A 439 -17.57 22.81 -28.94
N ILE A 440 -16.34 22.52 -28.50
CA ILE A 440 -15.44 23.53 -27.93
C ILE A 440 -15.16 24.64 -28.94
N LEU A 441 -14.79 24.28 -30.19
CA LEU A 441 -14.50 25.25 -31.24
C LEU A 441 -15.72 26.08 -31.63
N GLU A 442 -16.90 25.48 -31.71
CA GLU A 442 -18.16 26.20 -31.97
C GLU A 442 -18.46 27.23 -30.87
N ARG A 443 -18.28 26.86 -29.60
CA ARG A 443 -18.49 27.78 -28.47
C ARG A 443 -17.45 28.91 -28.42
N ILE A 444 -16.20 28.66 -28.83
CA ILE A 444 -15.19 29.71 -29.01
C ILE A 444 -15.59 30.66 -30.14
N ALA A 445 -15.96 30.13 -31.30
CA ALA A 445 -16.38 30.92 -32.46
C ALA A 445 -17.64 31.76 -32.18
N ALA A 446 -18.55 31.25 -31.34
CA ALA A 446 -19.73 31.97 -30.88
C ALA A 446 -19.42 33.02 -29.78
N GLY A 447 -18.19 33.10 -29.27
CA GLY A 447 -17.79 34.02 -28.21
C GLY A 447 -18.23 33.60 -26.80
N GLU A 448 -18.74 32.38 -26.63
CA GLU A 448 -19.16 31.83 -25.33
C GLU A 448 -17.96 31.44 -24.46
N LEU A 449 -16.84 31.05 -25.10
CA LEU A 449 -15.59 30.71 -24.43
C LEU A 449 -14.48 31.69 -24.80
N LYS A 450 -13.96 32.42 -23.81
CA LYS A 450 -12.80 33.30 -23.96
C LYS A 450 -11.50 32.49 -23.91
N MET A 451 -11.25 31.73 -24.97
CA MET A 451 -10.09 30.86 -25.12
C MET A 451 -9.64 30.86 -26.57
N ASP A 452 -8.32 30.80 -26.80
CA ASP A 452 -7.77 30.61 -28.14
C ASP A 452 -7.98 29.15 -28.60
N GLY A 453 -8.60 28.98 -29.77
CA GLY A 453 -8.95 27.67 -30.32
C GLY A 453 -7.73 26.81 -30.62
N ASP A 454 -6.66 27.39 -31.17
CA ASP A 454 -5.43 26.67 -31.49
C ASP A 454 -4.70 26.23 -30.22
N VAL A 455 -4.68 27.09 -29.19
CA VAL A 455 -4.13 26.74 -27.87
C VAL A 455 -4.93 25.60 -27.24
N ALA A 456 -6.26 25.66 -27.28
CA ALA A 456 -7.12 24.62 -26.73
C ALA A 456 -6.91 23.27 -27.41
N MET A 457 -6.85 23.25 -28.75
CA MET A 457 -6.68 22.01 -29.51
C MET A 457 -5.27 21.42 -29.39
N LYS A 458 -4.24 22.25 -29.21
CA LYS A 458 -2.87 21.77 -28.92
C LYS A 458 -2.78 21.10 -27.54
N ARG A 459 -3.50 21.64 -26.56
CA ARG A 459 -3.52 21.12 -25.18
C ARG A 459 -4.41 19.91 -25.00
N LEU A 460 -5.41 19.69 -25.86
CA LEU A 460 -6.38 18.59 -25.72
C LEU A 460 -6.06 17.39 -26.62
N LYS A 461 -5.40 16.39 -26.04
CA LYS A 461 -5.04 15.14 -26.72
C LYS A 461 -6.01 14.02 -26.36
N PHE A 462 -6.64 13.42 -27.36
CA PHE A 462 -7.34 12.15 -27.20
C PHE A 462 -6.46 11.06 -27.79
N LEU A 463 -6.06 10.09 -26.97
CA LEU A 463 -5.31 8.94 -27.44
C LEU A 463 -6.24 7.98 -28.16
N VAL A 464 -5.78 7.33 -29.22
CA VAL A 464 -6.49 6.17 -29.79
C VAL A 464 -6.19 4.92 -28.95
N ARG A 465 -6.97 3.84 -29.17
CA ARG A 465 -6.69 2.56 -28.51
C ARG A 465 -5.28 2.09 -28.86
N ASP A 466 -4.55 1.60 -27.86
CA ASP A 466 -3.16 1.12 -27.96
C ASP A 466 -2.12 2.19 -28.34
N GLU A 467 -2.47 3.49 -28.32
CA GLU A 467 -1.48 4.55 -28.45
C GLU A 467 -0.67 4.69 -27.15
N ASP A 468 0.64 4.52 -27.29
CA ASP A 468 1.58 4.68 -26.19
C ASP A 468 1.73 6.16 -25.78
N PHE A 469 1.71 6.42 -24.48
CA PHE A 469 2.03 7.72 -23.91
C PHE A 469 2.96 7.56 -22.70
N TYR A 470 4.26 7.75 -22.93
CA TYR A 470 5.28 7.59 -21.90
C TYR A 470 5.72 8.92 -21.29
N ARG A 471 5.86 8.93 -19.96
CA ARG A 471 6.55 9.99 -19.19
C ARG A 471 7.53 9.33 -18.24
N HIS A 472 8.81 9.71 -18.27
CA HIS A 472 9.84 9.16 -17.37
C HIS A 472 9.91 7.62 -17.36
N GLY A 473 9.70 6.98 -18.52
CA GLY A 473 9.67 5.51 -18.65
C GLY A 473 8.42 4.83 -18.07
N ILE A 474 7.39 5.61 -17.72
CA ILE A 474 6.10 5.13 -17.21
C ILE A 474 5.06 5.26 -18.32
N GLN A 475 4.41 4.16 -18.66
CA GLN A 475 3.29 4.13 -19.61
C GLN A 475 2.00 4.65 -18.95
N LEU A 476 1.34 5.60 -19.62
CA LEU A 476 0.12 6.25 -19.15
C LEU A 476 -1.01 6.23 -20.21
N GLY A 477 -0.75 5.70 -21.41
CA GLY A 477 -1.75 5.59 -22.49
C GLY A 477 -2.70 4.40 -22.35
N MET A 478 -2.50 3.54 -21.35
CA MET A 478 -3.32 2.34 -21.13
C MET A 478 -4.42 2.61 -20.10
N HIS A 479 -5.68 2.39 -20.47
CA HIS A 479 -6.77 2.45 -19.50
C HIS A 479 -6.71 1.33 -18.45
N GLY A 480 -6.31 0.12 -18.86
CA GLY A 480 -6.12 -1.03 -17.96
C GLY A 480 -7.18 -2.13 -18.08
N ASP A 481 -8.22 -1.92 -18.89
CA ASP A 481 -9.27 -2.90 -19.20
C ASP A 481 -8.76 -4.06 -20.08
N LYS A 482 -7.83 -3.76 -20.97
CA LYS A 482 -7.20 -4.73 -21.88
C LYS A 482 -5.80 -5.12 -21.42
N GLY A 483 -5.51 -6.40 -21.57
CA GLY A 483 -4.20 -7.01 -21.38
C GLY A 483 -3.66 -7.57 -22.69
N ALA A 484 -2.66 -8.45 -22.59
CA ALA A 484 -2.01 -9.05 -23.74
C ALA A 484 -3.02 -9.73 -24.69
N ASN A 485 -2.90 -9.46 -25.99
CA ASN A 485 -3.75 -10.01 -27.05
C ASN A 485 -5.25 -9.78 -26.82
N GLY A 486 -5.63 -8.64 -26.22
CA GLY A 486 -7.04 -8.27 -25.99
C GLY A 486 -7.71 -9.01 -24.83
N ALA A 487 -6.96 -9.81 -24.05
CA ALA A 487 -7.46 -10.42 -22.82
C ALA A 487 -7.88 -9.35 -21.80
N ARG A 488 -8.55 -9.75 -20.72
CA ARG A 488 -8.81 -8.84 -19.60
C ARG A 488 -7.48 -8.40 -18.96
N GLY A 489 -7.33 -7.10 -18.74
CA GLY A 489 -6.14 -6.51 -18.14
C GLY A 489 -5.86 -7.00 -16.72
N SER A 490 -4.57 -7.10 -16.38
CA SER A 490 -4.12 -7.41 -15.03
C SER A 490 -2.72 -6.85 -14.78
N LEU A 491 -2.45 -6.44 -13.54
CA LEU A 491 -1.13 -5.90 -13.14
C LEU A 491 0.03 -6.84 -13.45
N GLN A 492 -0.19 -8.17 -13.33
CA GLN A 492 0.84 -9.15 -13.66
C GLN A 492 1.17 -9.20 -15.16
N GLN A 493 0.21 -8.93 -16.03
CA GLN A 493 0.47 -8.85 -17.48
C GLN A 493 1.24 -7.57 -17.79
N PHE A 494 0.84 -6.43 -17.21
CA PHE A 494 1.51 -5.14 -17.42
C PHE A 494 2.97 -5.18 -16.95
N LEU A 495 3.23 -5.80 -15.78
CA LEU A 495 4.58 -6.01 -15.25
C LEU A 495 5.50 -6.74 -16.22
N LYS A 496 4.97 -7.73 -16.95
CA LYS A 496 5.75 -8.55 -17.89
C LYS A 496 5.92 -7.88 -19.25
N GLY A 497 4.91 -7.16 -19.72
CA GLY A 497 4.86 -6.63 -21.09
C GLY A 497 5.44 -5.24 -21.23
N VAL A 498 5.10 -4.33 -20.32
CA VAL A 498 5.28 -2.87 -20.52
C VAL A 498 6.24 -2.25 -19.48
N GLY A 499 6.38 -2.90 -18.33
CA GLY A 499 7.25 -2.40 -17.25
C GLY A 499 6.48 -1.54 -16.25
N ALA A 500 6.72 -0.23 -16.23
CA ALA A 500 6.07 0.69 -15.30
C ALA A 500 4.82 1.30 -15.91
N THR A 501 3.70 1.25 -15.19
CA THR A 501 2.41 1.78 -15.64
C THR A 501 1.70 2.59 -14.56
N VAL A 502 0.84 3.52 -15.00
CA VAL A 502 -0.27 4.04 -14.19
C VAL A 502 -1.55 3.90 -15.03
N THR A 503 -2.53 3.16 -14.52
CA THR A 503 -3.78 2.85 -15.24
C THR A 503 -5.01 3.18 -14.39
N GLY A 504 -6.19 3.24 -15.01
CA GLY A 504 -7.50 3.37 -14.36
C GLY A 504 -8.27 2.05 -14.29
N HIS A 505 -9.53 2.08 -14.73
CA HIS A 505 -10.46 0.96 -14.94
C HIS A 505 -11.05 0.32 -13.68
N ASN A 506 -10.23 0.00 -12.68
CA ASN A 506 -10.70 -0.83 -11.55
C ASN A 506 -11.40 -0.01 -10.46
N HIS A 507 -11.32 1.32 -10.51
CA HIS A 507 -11.77 2.26 -9.46
C HIS A 507 -11.19 2.02 -8.04
N THR A 508 -10.32 1.02 -7.92
CA THR A 508 -9.71 0.53 -6.70
C THR A 508 -8.22 0.79 -6.83
N PRO A 509 -7.65 1.68 -6.00
CA PRO A 509 -6.23 2.00 -6.10
C PRO A 509 -5.37 0.79 -5.73
N MET A 510 -4.27 0.59 -6.45
CA MET A 510 -3.36 -0.54 -6.22
C MET A 510 -1.92 -0.14 -6.54
N ILE A 511 -0.96 -0.77 -5.85
CA ILE A 511 0.46 -0.72 -6.19
C ILE A 511 1.00 -2.16 -6.13
N ASP A 512 1.54 -2.64 -7.25
CA ASP A 512 2.25 -3.93 -7.36
C ASP A 512 3.57 -3.67 -8.09
N GLY A 513 4.61 -3.39 -7.31
CA GLY A 513 5.91 -2.93 -7.81
C GLY A 513 5.79 -1.68 -8.70
N PRO A 514 6.23 -1.74 -9.98
CA PRO A 514 6.21 -0.58 -10.86
C PRO A 514 4.84 -0.29 -11.50
N ASN A 515 3.79 -1.08 -11.23
CA ASN A 515 2.45 -0.87 -11.80
C ASN A 515 1.47 -0.32 -10.77
N TRP A 516 0.84 0.79 -11.10
CA TRP A 516 0.00 1.57 -10.20
C TRP A 516 -1.38 1.73 -10.82
N VAL A 517 -2.41 1.67 -10.00
CA VAL A 517 -3.80 1.88 -10.43
C VAL A 517 -4.36 3.05 -9.64
N VAL A 518 -4.95 4.01 -10.34
CA VAL A 518 -5.69 5.11 -9.69
C VAL A 518 -7.00 4.60 -9.11
N GLY A 519 -7.63 5.43 -8.27
CA GLY A 519 -8.99 5.17 -7.81
C GLY A 519 -10.03 5.68 -8.80
N THR A 520 -11.10 6.26 -8.27
CA THR A 520 -12.14 6.92 -9.07
C THR A 520 -12.32 8.39 -8.67
N GLY A 521 -12.78 9.23 -9.60
CA GLY A 521 -13.28 10.59 -9.33
C GLY A 521 -14.77 10.64 -8.93
N THR A 522 -15.45 9.49 -8.93
CA THR A 522 -16.90 9.38 -8.74
C THR A 522 -17.33 9.38 -7.29
N ARG A 523 -18.64 9.46 -7.06
CA ARG A 523 -19.23 9.06 -5.77
C ARG A 523 -18.95 7.58 -5.54
N LEU A 524 -18.50 7.21 -4.34
CA LEU A 524 -18.15 5.81 -4.02
C LEU A 524 -19.36 4.85 -4.00
N LYS A 525 -20.58 5.39 -3.90
CA LYS A 525 -21.84 4.64 -3.93
C LYS A 525 -22.70 5.14 -5.07
N LEU A 526 -22.75 4.35 -6.14
CA LEU A 526 -23.56 4.59 -7.33
C LEU A 526 -24.73 3.60 -7.37
N ALA A 527 -25.76 3.88 -8.17
CA ALA A 527 -26.96 3.03 -8.24
C ALA A 527 -26.66 1.56 -8.60
N TYR A 528 -25.55 1.32 -9.33
CA TYR A 528 -25.11 -0.01 -9.74
C TYR A 528 -24.05 -0.63 -8.83
N THR A 529 -23.59 0.06 -7.77
CA THR A 529 -22.66 -0.53 -6.79
C THR A 529 -23.39 -1.57 -5.94
N LYS A 530 -23.05 -2.84 -6.11
CA LYS A 530 -23.66 -3.99 -5.41
C LYS A 530 -22.61 -4.73 -4.58
N GLY A 531 -22.96 -5.09 -3.34
CA GLY A 531 -22.09 -5.88 -2.47
C GLY A 531 -20.99 -5.07 -1.78
N LEU A 532 -19.88 -5.74 -1.47
CA LEU A 532 -18.71 -5.11 -0.86
C LEU A 532 -17.95 -4.27 -1.90
N SER A 533 -17.35 -3.15 -1.49
CA SER A 533 -16.60 -2.24 -2.36
C SER A 533 -15.21 -1.93 -1.80
N SER A 534 -14.22 -1.91 -2.70
CA SER A 534 -12.84 -1.44 -2.46
C SER A 534 -12.57 -0.08 -3.11
N TRP A 535 -13.59 0.58 -3.65
CA TRP A 535 -13.42 1.84 -4.38
C TRP A 535 -12.98 2.95 -3.43
N CYS A 536 -12.03 3.74 -3.90
CA CYS A 536 -11.53 4.89 -3.15
C CYS A 536 -11.25 6.03 -4.12
N ASN A 537 -11.45 7.26 -3.67
CA ASN A 537 -11.07 8.42 -4.46
C ASN A 537 -9.57 8.62 -4.37
N SER A 538 -8.84 8.31 -5.43
CA SER A 538 -7.38 8.45 -5.44
C SER A 538 -6.85 8.87 -6.81
N HIS A 539 -5.76 9.63 -6.78
CA HIS A 539 -5.00 10.09 -7.93
C HIS A 539 -3.54 9.63 -7.80
N VAL A 540 -2.77 9.72 -8.88
CA VAL A 540 -1.33 9.49 -8.85
C VAL A 540 -0.62 10.72 -9.44
N VAL A 541 0.38 11.22 -8.73
CA VAL A 541 1.25 12.29 -9.20
C VAL A 541 2.60 11.71 -9.62
N ILE A 542 3.16 12.26 -10.69
CA ILE A 542 4.51 11.97 -11.22
C ILE A 542 5.33 13.25 -11.13
N PHE A 543 6.46 13.18 -10.43
CA PHE A 543 7.38 14.29 -10.25
C PHE A 543 8.36 14.43 -11.42
N PRO A 544 9.08 15.56 -11.54
CA PRO A 544 10.01 15.80 -12.66
C PRO A 544 11.16 14.79 -12.79
N ASN A 545 11.47 14.01 -11.75
CA ASN A 545 12.47 12.95 -11.76
C ASN A 545 11.86 11.54 -11.97
N GLY A 546 10.57 11.44 -12.32
CA GLY A 546 9.88 10.17 -12.54
C GLY A 546 9.40 9.45 -11.27
N GLN A 547 9.66 10.00 -10.08
CA GLN A 547 9.07 9.48 -8.84
C GLN A 547 7.56 9.60 -8.87
N ARG A 548 6.87 8.60 -8.29
CA ARG A 548 5.41 8.51 -8.26
C ARG A 548 4.91 8.50 -6.83
N MET A 549 3.72 9.06 -6.64
CA MET A 549 3.06 9.11 -5.35
C MET A 549 1.55 9.03 -5.51
N MET A 550 0.89 8.22 -4.68
CA MET A 550 -0.56 8.12 -4.66
C MET A 550 -1.11 9.16 -3.70
N ILE A 551 -2.19 9.82 -4.11
CA ILE A 551 -2.92 10.80 -3.32
C ILE A 551 -4.31 10.21 -3.06
N ASN A 552 -4.62 9.88 -1.81
CA ASN A 552 -5.96 9.45 -1.41
C ASN A 552 -6.78 10.65 -0.94
N ILE A 553 -8.01 10.77 -1.46
CA ILE A 553 -8.97 11.81 -1.13
C ILE A 553 -10.01 11.21 -0.19
N ILE A 554 -10.05 11.67 1.05
CA ILE A 554 -10.98 11.23 2.08
C ILE A 554 -11.77 12.43 2.56
N GLN A 555 -13.10 12.37 2.41
CA GLN A 555 -14.02 13.41 2.90
C GLN A 555 -13.66 14.84 2.42
N GLY A 556 -13.11 14.97 1.22
CA GLY A 556 -12.70 16.27 0.67
C GLY A 556 -11.34 16.79 1.14
N ALA A 557 -10.58 16.00 1.89
CA ALA A 557 -9.18 16.26 2.19
C ALA A 557 -8.28 15.27 1.44
N TRP A 558 -7.05 15.67 1.14
CA TRP A 558 -6.06 14.83 0.45
C TRP A 558 -4.68 14.85 1.12
N ARG A 559 -4.58 15.62 2.22
CA ARG A 559 -3.42 15.77 3.08
C ARG A 559 -3.87 16.35 4.42
N LYS A 560 -3.08 16.15 5.47
CA LYS A 560 -3.24 16.88 6.73
C LYS A 560 -2.82 18.34 6.53
N VAL A 561 -3.79 19.25 6.59
CA VAL A 561 -3.58 20.71 6.55
C VAL A 561 -2.81 21.18 7.77
#